data_AF-A0A2N5DE91-F1
#
_entry.id   AF-A0A2N5DE91-F1
#
_cell.length_a   1.000
_cell.length_b   1.000
_cell.length_c   1.000
_cell.angle_alpha   90.00
_cell.angle_beta   90.00
_cell.angle_gamma   90.00
#
_symmetry.space_group_name_H-M   'P 1'
#
loop_
_entity.id
_entity.type
_entity.pdbx_description
1 polymer ?
#
loop_
_entity_poly.entity_id
_entity_poly.type
_entity_poly.pdbx_seq_one_letter_code
_entity_poly.pdbx_strand_id
1 'polypeptide(L)'
;MRKSSAVPRTGQGALTIARESQAIAFSLQVSAAPGGRRIGKGSLTGEPEAMRQAFRAGDARLTLDDGTEHLIAIVAHTEGDGTAYFELR
;
A
#
# COMPACT_ATOMS: atom_id res chain seq x y z
N MET A 1 -21.33 8.29 -14.55
CA MET A 1 -19.97 8.36 -14.00
C MET A 1 -19.23 7.08 -14.38
N ARG A 2 -18.29 7.12 -15.33
CA ARG A 2 -17.49 5.92 -15.67
C ARG A 2 -16.47 5.73 -14.54
N LYS A 3 -16.64 4.68 -13.72
CA LYS A 3 -15.56 4.20 -12.85
C LYS A 3 -14.41 3.84 -13.79
N SER A 4 -13.35 4.64 -13.82
CA SER A 4 -12.15 4.31 -14.58
C SER A 4 -11.63 3.00 -14.00
N SER A 5 -11.78 1.92 -14.76
CA SER A 5 -11.10 0.64 -14.51
C SER A 5 -9.62 0.81 -14.85
N ALA A 6 -8.94 1.72 -14.16
CA ALA A 6 -7.49 1.76 -14.22
C ALA A 6 -7.03 0.42 -13.64
N VAL A 7 -6.40 -0.41 -14.48
CA VAL A 7 -5.80 -1.67 -14.06
C VAL A 7 -4.88 -1.36 -12.89
N PRO A 8 -5.06 -1.99 -11.71
CA PRO A 8 -4.17 -1.78 -10.58
C PRO A 8 -2.73 -2.09 -10.99
N ARG A 9 -1.80 -1.19 -10.66
CA ARG A 9 -0.38 -1.50 -10.80
C ARG A 9 -0.03 -2.54 -9.75
N THR A 10 0.52 -3.65 -10.18
CA THR A 10 1.00 -4.71 -9.28
C THR A 10 2.49 -4.90 -9.48
N GLY A 11 3.19 -5.32 -8.45
CA GLY A 11 4.64 -5.49 -8.50
C GLY A 11 5.22 -5.92 -7.16
N GLN A 12 6.55 -6.04 -7.13
CA GLN A 12 7.31 -6.21 -5.89
C GLN A 12 7.79 -4.85 -5.41
N GLY A 13 7.81 -4.65 -4.10
CA GLY A 13 8.24 -3.40 -3.50
C GLY A 13 8.80 -3.62 -2.11
N ALA A 14 9.02 -2.53 -1.39
CA ALA A 14 9.41 -2.55 0.00
C ALA A 14 8.42 -1.77 0.87
N LEU A 15 8.02 -2.36 2.00
CA LEU A 15 7.28 -1.67 3.04
C LEU A 15 8.24 -1.30 4.16
N THR A 16 8.34 0.00 4.46
CA THR A 16 9.14 0.51 5.57
C THR A 16 8.26 0.94 6.73
N ILE A 17 8.48 0.34 7.90
CA ILE A 17 7.79 0.65 9.16
C ILE A 17 8.88 0.89 10.21
N ALA A 18 8.81 1.98 10.97
CA ALA A 18 9.78 2.29 12.02
C ALA A 18 11.28 2.18 11.60
N ARG A 19 11.59 2.48 10.32
CA ARG A 19 12.91 2.36 9.66
C ARG A 19 13.35 0.94 9.29
N GLU A 20 12.55 -0.07 9.59
CA GLU A 20 12.77 -1.43 9.11
C GLU A 20 12.05 -1.63 7.78
N SER A 21 12.73 -2.21 6.80
CA SER A 21 12.20 -2.44 5.45
C SER A 21 12.10 -3.93 5.15
N GLN A 22 10.98 -4.33 4.58
CA GLN A 22 10.71 -5.70 4.16
C GLN A 22 10.21 -5.74 2.71
N ALA A 23 10.55 -6.81 2.00
CA ALA A 23 10.03 -7.04 0.66
C ALA A 23 8.55 -7.45 0.73
N ILE A 24 7.73 -6.88 -0.15
CA ILE A 24 6.29 -7.17 -0.26
C ILE A 24 5.87 -7.23 -1.72
N ALA A 25 4.75 -7.89 -1.99
CA ALA A 25 3.99 -7.69 -3.21
C ALA A 25 2.95 -6.57 -2.99
N PHE A 26 2.76 -5.68 -3.96
CA PHE A 26 1.74 -4.63 -3.89
C PHE A 26 0.73 -4.73 -5.02
N SER A 27 -0.46 -4.20 -4.75
CA SER A 27 -1.45 -3.80 -5.75
C SER A 27 -1.89 -2.38 -5.43
N LEU A 28 -1.70 -1.44 -6.36
CA LEU A 28 -1.98 -0.02 -6.17
C LEU A 28 -2.87 0.50 -7.29
N GLN A 29 -4.01 1.05 -6.91
CA GLN A 29 -4.88 1.80 -7.82
C GLN A 29 -4.84 3.27 -7.44
N VAL A 30 -4.33 4.11 -8.34
CA VAL A 30 -4.31 5.57 -8.20
C VAL A 30 -5.43 6.17 -9.04
N SER A 31 -6.07 7.20 -8.52
CA SER A 31 -7.05 8.02 -9.24
C SER A 31 -6.74 9.50 -9.00
N ALA A 32 -6.95 10.30 -10.04
CA ALA A 32 -6.87 11.75 -9.91
C ALA A 32 -8.13 12.26 -9.20
N ALA A 33 -7.97 13.02 -8.13
CA ALA A 33 -9.06 13.75 -7.50
C ALA A 33 -9.10 15.20 -8.03
N PRO A 34 -10.27 15.87 -7.97
CA PRO A 34 -10.37 17.30 -8.26
C PRO A 34 -9.36 18.09 -7.42
N GLY A 35 -8.68 19.06 -8.04
CA GLY A 35 -7.63 19.86 -7.38
C GLY A 35 -6.22 19.26 -7.45
N GLY A 36 -5.97 18.24 -8.27
CA GLY A 36 -4.62 17.71 -8.53
C GLY A 36 -4.10 16.77 -7.44
N ARG A 37 -4.87 16.52 -6.38
CA ARG A 37 -4.55 15.54 -5.35
C ARG A 37 -4.65 14.13 -5.92
N ARG A 38 -3.63 13.29 -5.68
CA ARG A 38 -3.70 11.86 -5.98
C ARG A 38 -4.37 11.16 -4.80
N ILE A 39 -5.44 10.42 -5.08
CA ILE A 39 -6.02 9.46 -4.14
C ILE A 39 -5.66 8.07 -4.63
N GLY A 40 -5.42 7.14 -3.73
CA GLY A 40 -5.16 5.77 -4.13
C GLY A 40 -5.45 4.81 -3.00
N LYS A 41 -5.81 3.59 -3.38
CA LYS A 41 -6.01 2.48 -2.45
C LYS A 41 -5.30 1.27 -3.00
N GLY A 42 -4.96 0.35 -2.11
CA GLY A 42 -4.25 -0.85 -2.50
C GLY A 42 -4.21 -1.92 -1.45
N SER A 43 -3.54 -3.01 -1.80
CA SER A 43 -3.21 -4.10 -0.90
C SER A 43 -1.71 -4.39 -0.93
N LEU A 44 -1.22 -4.91 0.19
CA LEU A 44 0.13 -5.41 0.37
C LEU A 44 0.02 -6.88 0.77
N THR A 45 0.88 -7.72 0.22
CA THR A 45 1.01 -9.12 0.62
C THR A 45 2.46 -9.39 1.00
N GLY A 46 2.66 -9.96 2.18
CA GLY A 46 3.98 -10.25 2.74
C GLY A 46 3.85 -11.09 4.00
N GLU A 47 4.85 -11.02 4.88
CA GLU A 47 4.86 -11.77 6.13
C GLU A 47 3.68 -11.36 7.05
N PRO A 48 2.88 -12.29 7.57
CA PRO A 48 1.69 -11.98 8.38
C PRO A 48 1.97 -11.10 9.59
N GLU A 49 3.04 -11.39 10.33
CA GLU A 49 3.39 -10.60 11.51
C GLU A 49 3.80 -9.17 11.12
N ALA A 50 4.41 -9.01 9.96
CA ALA A 50 4.85 -7.71 9.49
C ALA A 50 3.68 -6.87 8.96
N MET A 51 2.66 -7.48 8.32
CA MET A 51 1.41 -6.80 7.98
C MET A 51 0.62 -6.37 9.21
N ARG A 52 0.61 -7.21 10.25
CA ARG A 52 0.02 -6.88 11.55
C ARG A 52 0.75 -5.71 12.22
N GLN A 53 2.08 -5.67 12.17
CA GLN A 53 2.88 -4.54 12.65
C GLN A 53 2.61 -3.27 11.85
N ALA A 54 2.50 -3.37 10.53
CA ALA A 54 2.13 -2.24 9.66
C ALA A 54 0.79 -1.63 10.06
N PHE A 55 -0.21 -2.47 10.29
CA PHE A 55 -1.53 -2.04 10.74
C PHE A 55 -1.48 -1.36 12.11
N ARG A 56 -0.71 -1.90 13.06
CA ARG A 56 -0.52 -1.29 14.39
C ARG A 56 0.20 0.05 14.34
N ALA A 57 1.17 0.21 13.43
CA ALA A 57 1.87 1.47 13.23
C ALA A 57 0.95 2.54 12.59
N GLY A 58 -0.06 2.12 11.83
CA GLY A 58 -1.04 2.97 11.15
C GLY A 58 -0.48 3.63 9.89
N ASP A 59 0.76 4.11 9.94
CA ASP A 59 1.47 4.75 8.82
C ASP A 59 2.71 3.98 8.40
N ALA A 60 2.93 3.91 7.08
CA ALA A 60 4.10 3.27 6.50
C ALA A 60 4.55 3.98 5.22
N ARG A 61 5.76 3.64 4.76
CA ARG A 61 6.25 4.03 3.45
C ARG A 61 6.27 2.82 2.53
N LEU A 62 5.61 2.94 1.39
CA LEU A 62 5.65 1.97 0.30
C LEU A 62 6.61 2.45 -0.77
N THR A 63 7.65 1.67 -1.05
CA THR A 63 8.54 1.87 -2.19
C THR A 63 8.15 0.87 -3.28
N LEU A 64 7.82 1.36 -4.48
CA LEU A 64 7.48 0.54 -5.64
C LEU A 64 8.73 -0.02 -6.33
N ASP A 65 8.54 -0.94 -7.28
CA ASP A 65 9.60 -1.55 -8.10
C ASP A 65 10.42 -0.54 -8.92
N ASP A 66 9.84 0.61 -9.27
CA ASP A 66 10.53 1.70 -9.97
C ASP A 66 11.23 2.70 -9.03
N GLY A 67 11.23 2.43 -7.71
CA GLY A 67 11.80 3.31 -6.69
C GLY A 67 10.88 4.46 -6.27
N THR A 68 9.67 4.59 -6.82
CA THR A 68 8.69 5.59 -6.38
C THR A 68 8.28 5.31 -4.94
N GLU A 69 8.31 6.33 -4.09
CA GLU A 69 7.86 6.23 -2.71
C GLU A 69 6.47 6.86 -2.50
N HIS A 70 5.65 6.18 -1.69
CA HIS A 70 4.34 6.64 -1.26
C HIS A 70 4.22 6.56 0.26
N LEU A 71 3.75 7.65 0.88
CA LEU A 71 3.24 7.59 2.24
C LEU A 71 1.84 7.00 2.20
N ILE A 72 1.63 5.97 3.02
CA ILE A 72 0.38 5.22 3.05
C ILE A 72 -0.12 5.06 4.49
N ALA A 73 -1.44 5.10 4.64
CA ALA A 73 -2.12 4.71 5.86
C ALA A 73 -2.61 3.27 5.71
N ILE A 74 -2.27 2.39 6.64
CA ILE A 74 -2.76 1.00 6.68
C ILE A 74 -4.12 1.01 7.37
N VAL A 75 -5.16 0.55 6.67
CA VAL A 75 -6.56 0.68 7.12
C VAL A 75 -7.20 -0.65 7.53
N ALA A 76 -6.63 -1.78 7.11
CA ALA A 76 -7.06 -3.12 7.51
C ALA A 76 -5.96 -4.15 7.27
N HIS A 77 -6.05 -5.32 7.92
CA HIS A 77 -5.28 -6.50 7.57
C HIS A 77 -6.09 -7.78 7.80
N THR A 78 -5.67 -8.86 7.17
CA THR A 78 -6.21 -10.21 7.39
C THR A 78 -5.34 -10.96 8.39
N GLU A 79 -5.92 -11.47 9.46
CA GLU A 79 -5.19 -12.32 10.41
C GLU A 79 -4.80 -13.65 9.74
N GLY A 80 -3.53 -14.04 9.86
CA GLY A 80 -3.01 -15.32 9.35
C GLY A 80 -2.71 -15.38 7.84
N ASP A 81 -3.21 -14.46 7.02
CA ASP A 81 -3.15 -14.53 5.54
C ASP A 81 -2.18 -13.51 4.89
N GLY A 82 -1.37 -12.81 5.68
CA GLY A 82 -0.27 -12.01 5.12
C GLY A 82 -0.68 -10.80 4.29
N THR A 83 -1.95 -10.38 4.33
CA THR A 83 -2.47 -9.28 3.51
C THR A 83 -2.87 -8.07 4.35
N ALA A 84 -2.47 -6.88 3.91
CA ALA A 84 -2.90 -5.59 4.45
C ALA A 84 -3.50 -4.70 3.36
N TYR A 85 -4.38 -3.77 3.74
CA TYR A 85 -5.00 -2.80 2.85
C TYR A 85 -4.61 -1.39 3.27
N PHE A 86 -4.44 -0.50 2.29
CA PHE A 86 -3.96 0.85 2.55
C PHE A 86 -4.62 1.90 1.67
N GLU A 87 -4.44 3.16 2.07
CA GLU A 87 -4.77 4.36 1.30
C GLU A 87 -3.55 5.28 1.18
N LEU A 88 -3.39 5.93 0.02
CA LEU A 88 -2.38 6.99 -0.16
C LEU A 88 -2.75 8.22 0.68
N ARG A 89 -1.74 8.87 1.28
CA ARG A 89 -1.94 10.13 2.04
C ARG A 89 -1.82 11.37 1.16
#